data_AF-A0A4R9QLW6-F1
#
_entry.id   AF-A0A4R9QLW6-F1
#
_cell.length_a   1.000
_cell.length_b   1.000
_cell.length_c   1.000
_cell.angle_alpha   90.00
_cell.angle_beta   90.00
_cell.angle_gamma   90.00
#
_symmetry.space_group_name_H-M   'P 1'
#
loop_
_entity.id
_entity.type
_entity.pdbx_description
1 polymer ?
#
loop_
_entity_poly.entity_id
_entity_poly.type
_entity_poly.pdbx_seq_one_letter_code
_entity_poly.pdbx_strand_id
1 'polypeptide(L)'
;MSLPASASSDATRWKPIAFWALKIVFAVAFFGAAAMKLYGPPPMVAEFDAVGLGQWFRYFTAILEIGGAILLLVPRTTFFGAALLTVVCVGAFFAQILVLHQDWIHTVVMAAILAAIAWSQRGQVQLS
;
A
#
# COMPACT_ATOMS: atom_id res chain seq x y z
N MET A 1 -43.38 36.52 11.73
CA MET A 1 -41.95 36.44 12.07
C MET A 1 -41.62 34.99 12.35
N SER A 2 -41.01 34.30 11.41
CA SER A 2 -40.62 32.89 11.49
C SER A 2 -39.20 32.76 10.94
N LEU A 3 -38.27 32.29 11.76
CA LEU A 3 -36.87 32.11 11.38
C LEU A 3 -36.71 30.91 10.43
N PRO A 4 -35.78 30.97 9.46
CA PRO A 4 -35.46 29.85 8.58
C PRO A 4 -34.57 28.84 9.31
N ALA A 5 -34.83 27.55 9.15
CA ALA A 5 -33.90 26.50 9.56
C ALA A 5 -33.95 25.33 8.57
N SER A 6 -33.19 25.46 7.48
CA SER A 6 -32.68 24.31 6.74
C SER A 6 -31.16 24.39 6.72
N ALA A 7 -30.54 24.19 7.88
CA ALA A 7 -29.13 23.81 7.93
C ALA A 7 -29.05 22.39 7.35
N SER A 8 -28.80 22.29 6.05
CA SER A 8 -28.45 21.04 5.40
C SER A 8 -27.20 20.47 6.06
N SER A 9 -27.29 19.26 6.59
CA SER A 9 -26.18 18.54 7.19
C SER A 9 -25.02 18.36 6.19
N ASP A 10 -23.93 19.11 6.35
CA ASP A 10 -22.61 18.89 5.74
C ASP A 10 -21.90 17.62 6.28
N ALA A 11 -22.69 16.61 6.67
CA ALA A 11 -22.17 15.36 7.13
C ALA A 11 -21.76 14.51 5.90
N THR A 12 -20.45 14.28 5.77
CA THR A 12 -19.86 13.03 5.22
C THR A 12 -19.42 12.97 3.74
N ARG A 13 -19.30 14.09 3.00
CA ARG A 13 -18.66 14.02 1.65
C ARG A 13 -17.13 13.91 1.67
N TRP A 14 -16.47 14.35 2.76
CA TRP A 14 -15.01 14.38 2.83
C TRP A 14 -14.37 13.02 3.10
N LYS A 15 -15.03 12.14 3.86
CA LYS A 15 -14.50 10.80 4.22
C LYS A 15 -14.20 9.92 3.01
N PRO A 16 -15.12 9.74 2.03
CA PRO A 16 -14.83 8.94 0.85
C PRO A 16 -13.74 9.57 -0.03
N ILE A 17 -13.69 10.90 -0.13
CA ILE A 17 -12.65 11.61 -0.89
C ILE A 17 -11.28 11.40 -0.25
N ALA A 18 -11.16 11.61 1.07
CA ALA A 18 -9.93 11.41 1.81
C ALA A 18 -9.43 9.96 1.72
N PHE A 19 -10.35 9.00 1.83
CA PHE A 19 -10.02 7.59 1.68
C PHE A 19 -9.53 7.25 0.27
N TRP A 20 -10.17 7.80 -0.76
CA TRP A 20 -9.76 7.59 -2.14
C TRP A 20 -8.40 8.24 -2.45
N ALA A 21 -8.17 9.46 -1.93
CA ALA A 21 -6.88 10.13 -2.02
C ALA A 21 -5.77 9.32 -1.34
N LEU A 22 -6.02 8.77 -0.15
CA LEU A 22 -5.08 7.90 0.56
C LEU A 22 -4.69 6.69 -0.29
N LYS A 23 -5.68 6.03 -0.91
CA LYS A 23 -5.43 4.89 -1.82
C LYS A 23 -4.54 5.28 -3.01
N ILE A 24 -4.75 6.46 -3.60
CA ILE A 24 -3.90 6.94 -4.70
C ILE A 24 -2.48 7.17 -4.21
N VAL A 25 -2.29 7.85 -3.08
CA VAL A 25 -0.96 8.11 -2.52
C VAL A 25 -0.19 6.81 -2.34
N PHE A 26 -0.83 5.80 -1.75
CA PHE A 26 -0.22 4.48 -1.59
C PHE A 26 0.04 3.80 -2.93
N ALA A 27 -0.92 3.79 -3.85
CA ALA A 27 -0.73 3.18 -5.16
C ALA A 27 0.45 3.82 -5.92
N VAL A 28 0.56 5.15 -5.91
CA VAL A 28 1.69 5.87 -6.52
C VAL A 28 3.01 5.52 -5.84
N ALA A 29 3.05 5.47 -4.51
CA ALA A 29 4.24 5.08 -3.78
C ALA A 29 4.71 3.67 -4.16
N PHE A 30 3.80 2.69 -4.22
CA PHE A 30 4.13 1.32 -4.62
C PHE A 30 4.47 1.17 -6.09
N PHE A 31 3.82 1.91 -6.99
CA PHE A 31 4.24 1.96 -8.40
C PHE A 31 5.65 2.54 -8.54
N GLY A 32 5.99 3.59 -7.79
CA GLY A 32 7.34 4.14 -7.76
C GLY A 32 8.37 3.14 -7.21
N ALA A 33 8.04 2.47 -6.10
CA ALA A 33 8.89 1.43 -5.52
C ALA A 33 9.12 0.27 -6.51
N ALA A 34 8.07 -0.18 -7.17
CA ALA A 34 8.15 -1.23 -8.18
C ALA A 34 8.96 -0.77 -9.40
N ALA A 35 8.78 0.47 -9.86
CA ALA A 35 9.54 1.02 -10.98
C ALA A 35 11.04 1.05 -10.66
N MET A 36 11.44 1.44 -9.44
CA MET A 36 12.83 1.37 -9.00
C MET A 36 13.35 -0.06 -8.96
N LYS A 37 12.52 -1.01 -8.49
CA LYS A 37 12.84 -2.44 -8.54
C LYS A 37 12.88 -3.00 -9.95
N LEU A 38 12.18 -2.46 -10.95
CA LEU A 38 12.28 -2.92 -12.33
C LEU A 38 13.47 -2.30 -13.06
N TYR A 39 13.68 -1.00 -12.89
CA TYR A 39 14.80 -0.25 -13.45
C TYR A 39 16.14 -0.79 -12.94
N GLY A 40 16.22 -1.13 -11.66
CA GLY A 40 17.39 -1.77 -11.06
C GLY A 40 18.63 -0.87 -11.06
N PRO A 41 18.58 0.34 -10.46
CA PRO A 41 19.80 1.12 -10.26
C PRO A 41 20.77 0.34 -9.34
N PRO A 42 22.09 0.58 -9.43
CA PRO A 42 23.09 -0.23 -8.71
C PRO A 42 22.83 -0.41 -7.21
N PRO A 43 22.38 0.62 -6.44
CA PRO A 43 22.05 0.43 -5.02
C PRO A 43 20.92 -0.58 -4.81
N MET A 44 19.84 -0.52 -5.61
CA MET A 44 18.69 -1.41 -5.50
C MET A 44 19.07 -2.86 -5.84
N VAL A 45 19.90 -3.05 -6.87
CA VAL A 45 20.40 -4.38 -7.24
C VAL A 45 21.21 -4.98 -6.10
N ALA A 46 22.10 -4.19 -5.49
CA ALA A 46 22.93 -4.60 -4.36
C ALA A 46 22.11 -4.95 -3.11
N GLU A 47 21.03 -4.20 -2.82
CA GLU A 47 20.12 -4.53 -1.72
C GLU A 47 19.50 -5.93 -1.88
N PHE A 48 19.00 -6.24 -3.08
CA PHE A 48 18.41 -7.55 -3.37
C PHE A 48 19.43 -8.69 -3.47
N ASP A 49 20.67 -8.39 -3.88
CA ASP A 49 21.77 -9.35 -3.81
C ASP A 49 22.17 -9.66 -2.36
N ALA A 50 22.17 -8.65 -1.48
CA ALA A 50 22.45 -8.84 -0.06
C ALA A 50 21.42 -9.75 0.63
N VAL A 51 20.15 -9.68 0.20
CA VAL A 51 19.08 -10.61 0.65
C VAL A 51 19.40 -12.07 0.28
N GLY A 52 20.22 -12.31 -0.74
CA GLY A 52 20.76 -13.65 -1.06
C GLY A 52 19.81 -14.57 -1.83
N LEU A 53 18.60 -14.11 -2.17
CA LEU A 53 17.63 -14.85 -2.99
C LEU A 53 17.87 -14.65 -4.50
N GLY A 54 18.70 -13.68 -4.87
CA GLY A 54 19.03 -13.32 -6.24
C GLY A 54 18.03 -12.36 -6.90
N GLN A 55 18.37 -11.91 -8.11
CA GLN A 55 17.65 -10.84 -8.80
C GLN A 55 16.22 -11.17 -9.22
N TRP A 56 15.87 -12.46 -9.36
CA TRP A 56 14.48 -12.85 -9.67
C TRP A 56 13.51 -12.39 -8.56
N PHE A 57 13.95 -12.39 -7.29
CA PHE A 57 13.15 -11.95 -6.15
C PHE A 57 12.83 -10.45 -6.22
N ARG A 58 13.75 -9.63 -6.76
CA ARG A 58 13.51 -8.21 -7.06
C ARG A 58 12.36 -8.04 -8.05
N TYR A 59 12.37 -8.78 -9.15
CA TYR A 59 11.30 -8.71 -10.13
C TYR A 59 9.97 -9.25 -9.58
N PHE A 60 10.02 -10.35 -8.81
CA PHE A 60 8.84 -10.91 -8.16
C PHE A 60 8.16 -9.90 -7.23
N THR A 61 8.93 -9.27 -6.34
CA THR A 61 8.40 -8.24 -5.43
C THR A 61 7.84 -7.04 -6.20
N ALA A 62 8.51 -6.58 -7.26
CA ALA A 62 7.99 -5.50 -8.11
C ALA A 62 6.63 -5.84 -8.75
N ILE A 63 6.43 -7.08 -9.21
CA ILE A 63 5.15 -7.54 -9.77
C ILE A 63 4.06 -7.54 -8.69
N LEU A 64 4.38 -8.00 -7.47
CA LEU A 64 3.43 -7.97 -6.35
C LEU A 64 3.04 -6.54 -5.96
N GLU A 65 4.01 -5.61 -5.95
CA GLU A 65 3.76 -4.20 -5.67
C GLU A 65 2.85 -3.55 -6.72
N ILE A 66 3.09 -3.82 -8.01
CA ILE A 66 2.24 -3.35 -9.12
C ILE A 66 0.83 -3.95 -9.00
N GLY A 67 0.73 -5.27 -8.85
CA GLY A 67 -0.55 -5.96 -8.72
C GLY A 67 -1.35 -5.47 -7.52
N GLY A 68 -0.67 -5.33 -6.37
CA GLY A 68 -1.25 -4.78 -5.15
C GLY A 68 -1.74 -3.35 -5.31
N ALA A 69 -0.96 -2.48 -5.95
CA ALA A 69 -1.35 -1.09 -6.22
C ALA A 69 -2.57 -1.00 -7.15
N ILE A 70 -2.63 -1.82 -8.21
CA ILE A 70 -3.80 -1.89 -9.11
C ILE A 70 -5.04 -2.36 -8.34
N LEU A 71 -4.92 -3.46 -7.58
CA LEU A 71 -6.02 -4.00 -6.77
C LEU A 71 -6.48 -3.01 -5.70
N LEU A 72 -5.56 -2.24 -5.12
CA LEU A 72 -5.86 -1.21 -4.13
C LEU A 72 -6.78 -0.14 -4.74
N LEU A 73 -6.49 0.34 -5.95
CA LEU A 73 -7.26 1.40 -6.60
C LEU A 73 -8.69 0.98 -6.94
N VAL A 74 -8.91 -0.27 -7.35
CA VAL A 74 -10.24 -0.80 -7.69
C VAL A 74 -11.11 -0.95 -6.43
N PRO A 75 -12.28 -0.28 -6.33
CA PRO A 75 -13.09 -0.26 -5.10
C PRO A 75 -13.51 -1.65 -4.61
N ARG A 76 -13.76 -2.59 -5.53
CA ARG A 76 -14.19 -3.97 -5.23
C ARG A 76 -13.09 -4.90 -4.73
N THR A 77 -11.82 -4.55 -4.97
CA THR A 77 -10.66 -5.40 -4.62
C THR A 77 -9.71 -4.70 -3.66
N THR A 78 -10.14 -3.59 -3.05
CA THR A 78 -9.29 -2.78 -2.16
C THR A 78 -8.78 -3.61 -0.99
N PHE A 79 -9.59 -4.52 -0.46
CA PHE A 79 -9.16 -5.46 0.57
C PHE A 79 -7.95 -6.30 0.14
N PHE A 80 -8.05 -6.95 -1.02
CA PHE A 80 -6.99 -7.84 -1.53
C PHE A 80 -5.71 -7.07 -1.86
N GLY A 81 -5.83 -5.89 -2.47
CA GLY A 81 -4.68 -5.03 -2.75
C GLY A 81 -3.98 -4.58 -1.49
N ALA A 82 -4.74 -4.08 -0.50
CA ALA A 82 -4.18 -3.64 0.78
C ALA A 82 -3.51 -4.80 1.54
N ALA A 83 -4.14 -5.96 1.61
CA ALA A 83 -3.58 -7.14 2.27
C ALA A 83 -2.29 -7.62 1.60
N LEU A 84 -2.27 -7.70 0.26
CA LEU A 84 -1.08 -8.08 -0.49
C LEU A 84 0.10 -7.13 -0.22
N LEU A 85 -0.15 -5.82 -0.31
CA LEU A 85 0.87 -4.81 -0.05
C LEU A 85 1.35 -4.82 1.42
N THR A 86 0.46 -5.09 2.38
CA THR A 86 0.87 -5.31 3.78
C THR A 86 1.84 -6.47 3.89
N VAL A 87 1.58 -7.62 3.24
CA VAL A 87 2.49 -8.77 3.25
C VAL A 87 3.85 -8.41 2.64
N VAL A 88 3.86 -7.65 1.54
CA VAL A 88 5.10 -7.16 0.93
C VAL A 88 5.88 -6.26 1.91
N CYS A 89 5.22 -5.31 2.59
CA CYS A 89 5.87 -4.47 3.58
C CYS A 89 6.44 -5.26 4.76
N VAL A 90 5.73 -6.30 5.23
CA VAL A 90 6.23 -7.18 6.29
C VAL A 90 7.48 -7.93 5.85
N GLY A 91 7.50 -8.46 4.62
CA GLY A 91 8.70 -9.07 4.06
C GLY A 91 9.87 -8.09 3.94
N ALA A 92 9.60 -6.88 3.46
CA ALA A 92 10.59 -5.80 3.36
C ALA A 92 11.14 -5.38 4.73
N PHE A 93 10.28 -5.31 5.75
CA PHE A 93 10.69 -5.03 7.14
C PHE A 93 11.68 -6.08 7.65
N PHE A 94 11.41 -7.37 7.45
CA PHE A 94 12.35 -8.42 7.85
C PHE A 94 13.68 -8.33 7.10
N ALA A 95 13.65 -8.06 5.79
CA ALA A 95 14.87 -7.83 5.01
C ALA A 95 15.66 -6.62 5.55
N GLN A 96 14.97 -5.55 5.95
CA GLN A 96 15.59 -4.36 6.51
C GLN A 96 16.27 -4.60 7.85
N ILE A 97 15.61 -5.31 8.78
CA ILE A 97 16.19 -5.51 10.12
C ILE A 97 17.21 -6.65 10.18
N LEU A 98 17.04 -7.71 9.36
CA LEU A 98 17.88 -8.91 9.45
C LEU A 98 19.09 -8.87 8.51
N VAL A 99 18.98 -8.16 7.38
CA VAL A 99 19.99 -8.20 6.32
C VAL A 99 20.58 -6.82 6.07
N LEU A 100 19.74 -5.85 5.73
CA LEU A 100 20.18 -4.56 5.21
C LEU A 100 20.61 -3.58 6.32
N HIS A 101 20.07 -3.73 7.53
CA HIS A 101 20.26 -2.84 8.67
C HIS A 101 19.96 -1.36 8.33
N GLN A 102 18.98 -1.14 7.44
CA GLN A 102 18.55 0.18 6.96
C GLN A 102 17.29 0.67 7.70
N ASP A 103 16.77 1.82 7.26
CA ASP A 103 15.51 2.36 7.77
C ASP A 103 14.37 1.35 7.62
N TRP A 104 13.75 1.02 8.74
CA TRP A 104 12.61 0.12 8.85
C TRP A 104 11.31 0.84 9.23
N ILE A 105 11.38 2.13 9.53
CA ILE A 105 10.22 2.89 9.99
C ILE A 105 9.21 3.02 8.86
N HIS A 106 9.67 3.28 7.63
CA HIS A 106 8.77 3.43 6.49
C HIS A 106 7.98 2.15 6.19
N THR A 107 8.60 0.96 6.28
CA THR A 107 7.89 -0.31 6.02
C THR A 107 6.82 -0.59 7.07
N VAL A 108 7.10 -0.30 8.35
CA VAL A 108 6.12 -0.45 9.43
C VAL A 108 4.95 0.52 9.30
N VAL A 109 5.24 1.81 9.03
CA VAL A 109 4.18 2.83 8.88
C VAL A 109 3.27 2.49 7.70
N MET A 110 3.85 2.12 6.55
CA MET A 110 3.08 1.73 5.37
C MET A 110 2.26 0.47 5.63
N ALA A 111 2.86 -0.56 6.25
CA ALA A 111 2.16 -1.79 6.62
C ALA A 111 0.96 -1.53 7.54
N ALA A 112 1.14 -0.69 8.57
CA ALA A 112 0.09 -0.38 9.53
C ALA A 112 -1.11 0.33 8.88
N ILE A 113 -0.85 1.31 8.01
CA ILE A 113 -1.91 2.03 7.31
C ILE A 113 -2.62 1.10 6.32
N LEU A 114 -1.88 0.30 5.54
CA LEU A 114 -2.48 -0.68 4.62
C LEU A 114 -3.29 -1.74 5.36
N ALA A 115 -2.80 -2.22 6.51
CA ALA A 115 -3.52 -3.16 7.34
C ALA A 115 -4.83 -2.55 7.87
N ALA A 116 -4.82 -1.27 8.26
CA ALA A 116 -6.03 -0.54 8.65
C ALA A 116 -7.02 -0.40 7.47
N ILE A 117 -6.53 -0.11 6.26
CA ILE A 117 -7.35 -0.08 5.04
C ILE A 117 -7.98 -1.45 4.79
N ALA A 118 -7.18 -2.52 4.81
CA ALA A 118 -7.67 -3.89 4.65
C ALA A 118 -8.73 -4.22 5.71
N TRP A 119 -8.47 -3.89 6.99
CA TRP A 119 -9.42 -4.11 8.07
C TRP A 119 -10.75 -3.37 7.85
N SER A 120 -10.70 -2.12 7.38
CA SER A 120 -11.91 -1.35 7.07
C SER A 120 -12.73 -1.95 5.93
N GLN A 121 -12.06 -2.58 4.96
CA GLN A 121 -12.67 -3.14 3.75
C GLN A 121 -12.95 -4.65 3.85
N ARG A 122 -12.77 -5.28 5.02
CA ARG A 122 -12.99 -6.72 5.24
C ARG A 122 -14.40 -7.21 4.85
N GLY A 123 -15.40 -6.32 4.85
CA GLY A 123 -16.76 -6.63 4.39
C GLY A 123 -16.83 -6.98 2.90
N GLN A 124 -15.83 -6.62 2.08
CA GLN A 124 -15.76 -7.02 0.66
C GLN A 124 -15.65 -8.54 0.49
N VAL A 125 -15.05 -9.23 1.46
CA VAL A 125 -14.85 -10.70 1.43
C VAL A 125 -16.12 -11.46 1.81
N GLN A 126 -17.08 -10.80 2.46
CA GLN A 126 -18.31 -11.44 2.94
C GLN A 126 -19.47 -11.39 1.93
N LEU A 127 -19.32 -10.65 0.83
CA LEU A 127 -20.36 -10.41 -0.17
C LEU A 127 -20.12 -11.14 -1.50
N SER A 128 -19.11 -12.02 -1.56
CA SER A 128 -18.75 -12.87 -2.70
C SER A 128 -19.01 -14.33 -2.37
#